data_AF-A0A5N5WJF3-F1
#
_entry.id   AF-A0A5N5WJF3-F1
#
_cell.length_a   1.000
_cell.length_b   1.000
_cell.length_c   1.000
_cell.angle_alpha   90.00
_cell.angle_beta   90.00
_cell.angle_gamma   90.00
#
_symmetry.space_group_name_H-M   'P 1'
#
loop_
_entity.id
_entity.type
_entity.pdbx_description
1 polymer ?
#
loop_
_entity_poly.entity_id
_entity_poly.type
_entity_poly.pdbx_seq_one_letter_code
_entity_poly.pdbx_strand_id
1 'polypeptide(L)'
;MLDYDWKWIRPHPSTRQDTQMTNPLKARQQALEFQLLAWYRRVCTMKGIEMSAGTLYSLKRLASGPKDSHLGIIAGLIMFRKIFLILTRTCLNTSEMIYDDHEADFTEIVELAPMPLAGTATEDKKQPPFAFDMGISLPIFVTILKCRSPTVRRQALRLQLQCPQIQSLYVGSAAAHYLAAIVVLEEMGPFPGGQVPVIDLFRQHGRVPTNEQRVADFALIPGQTDGDSRGNRLQYLQWRCIELERVSITETVTLPQDQAL
;
A
#
# COMPACT_ATOMS: atom_id res chain seq x y z
N MET A 1 -2.23 -4.17 21.47
CA MET A 1 -2.13 -5.18 20.41
C MET A 1 -3.22 -4.83 19.41
N LEU A 2 -2.89 -3.96 18.44
CA LEU A 2 -3.84 -3.48 17.43
C LEU A 2 -4.22 -4.69 16.58
N ASP A 3 -5.46 -5.16 16.71
CA ASP A 3 -6.01 -6.16 15.81
C ASP A 3 -5.97 -5.55 14.41
N TYR A 4 -5.19 -6.18 13.53
CA TYR A 4 -4.62 -5.53 12.37
C TYR A 4 -5.70 -5.28 11.29
N ASP A 5 -6.14 -4.03 11.19
CA ASP A 5 -7.21 -3.50 10.32
C ASP A 5 -6.91 -3.57 8.80
N TRP A 6 -5.80 -4.21 8.38
CA TRP A 6 -5.46 -4.34 6.95
C TRP A 6 -6.41 -5.30 6.20
N LYS A 7 -7.22 -6.11 6.90
CA LYS A 7 -8.22 -7.00 6.29
C LYS A 7 -9.24 -6.23 5.43
N TRP A 8 -9.48 -4.95 5.71
CA TRP A 8 -10.30 -4.08 4.83
C TRP A 8 -9.63 -3.77 3.49
N ILE A 9 -8.29 -3.81 3.45
CA ILE A 9 -7.51 -3.52 2.25
C ILE A 9 -7.55 -4.74 1.31
N ARG A 10 -7.50 -5.98 1.83
CA ARG A 10 -7.61 -7.21 1.02
C ARG A 10 -8.84 -8.06 1.43
N PRO A 11 -10.03 -7.80 0.87
CA PRO A 11 -11.21 -8.57 1.21
C PRO A 11 -11.15 -10.02 0.66
N HIS A 12 -11.61 -10.98 1.47
CA HIS A 12 -11.68 -12.39 1.12
C HIS A 12 -12.66 -12.65 -0.05
N PRO A 13 -12.28 -13.38 -1.11
CA PRO A 13 -13.17 -13.62 -2.26
C PRO A 13 -14.43 -14.45 -1.96
N SER A 14 -14.38 -15.36 -0.98
CA SER A 14 -15.53 -16.24 -0.69
C SER A 14 -16.63 -15.58 0.16
N THR A 15 -16.39 -14.44 0.81
CA THR A 15 -17.40 -13.76 1.64
C THR A 15 -18.39 -12.90 0.84
N ARG A 16 -18.33 -12.92 -0.50
CA ARG A 16 -19.06 -11.97 -1.38
C ARG A 16 -20.02 -12.59 -2.38
N GLN A 17 -20.28 -13.90 -2.32
CA GLN A 17 -21.15 -14.58 -3.28
C GLN A 17 -22.66 -14.43 -3.01
N ASP A 18 -23.10 -13.49 -2.17
CA ASP A 18 -24.52 -13.21 -1.99
C ASP A 18 -25.05 -12.24 -3.05
N THR A 19 -25.54 -12.80 -4.16
CA THR A 19 -26.14 -12.06 -5.30
C THR A 19 -27.25 -11.10 -4.85
N GLN A 20 -28.00 -11.43 -3.78
CA GLN A 20 -29.08 -10.60 -3.24
C GLN A 20 -28.58 -9.31 -2.56
N MET A 21 -27.37 -9.28 -2.01
CA MET A 21 -26.78 -8.09 -1.36
C MET A 21 -26.12 -7.11 -2.36
N THR A 22 -25.93 -7.52 -3.62
CA THR A 22 -25.10 -6.77 -4.56
C THR A 22 -25.69 -5.42 -5.00
N ASN A 23 -27.00 -5.32 -5.20
CA ASN A 23 -27.65 -4.09 -5.66
C ASN A 23 -27.58 -2.91 -4.66
N PRO A 24 -27.94 -3.07 -3.37
CA PRO A 24 -27.79 -1.97 -2.41
C PRO A 24 -26.33 -1.59 -2.17
N LEU A 25 -25.40 -2.55 -2.22
CA LEU A 25 -23.97 -2.28 -2.11
C LEU A 25 -23.43 -1.49 -3.31
N LYS A 26 -23.85 -1.83 -4.54
CA LYS A 26 -23.52 -1.07 -5.75
C LYS A 26 -24.03 0.38 -5.67
N ALA A 27 -25.27 0.57 -5.24
CA ALA A 27 -25.83 1.92 -5.05
C ALA A 27 -25.01 2.72 -4.02
N ARG A 28 -24.61 2.09 -2.91
CA ARG A 28 -23.77 2.72 -1.89
C ARG A 28 -22.36 3.04 -2.41
N GLN A 29 -21.75 2.14 -3.19
CA GLN A 29 -20.47 2.35 -3.84
C GLN A 29 -20.51 3.59 -4.76
N GLN A 30 -21.53 3.68 -5.62
CA GLN A 30 -21.73 4.82 -6.52
C GLN A 30 -21.96 6.13 -5.76
N ALA A 31 -22.76 6.09 -4.69
CA ALA A 31 -23.00 7.27 -3.85
C ALA A 31 -21.71 7.77 -3.19
N LEU A 32 -20.88 6.86 -2.65
CA LEU A 32 -19.59 7.20 -2.06
C LEU A 32 -18.62 7.78 -3.10
N GLU A 33 -18.53 7.17 -4.27
CA GLU A 33 -17.72 7.69 -5.37
C GLU A 33 -18.16 9.11 -5.77
N PHE A 34 -19.47 9.32 -5.94
CA PHE A 34 -20.02 10.63 -6.26
C PHE A 34 -19.67 11.68 -5.19
N GLN A 35 -19.81 11.34 -3.91
CA GLN A 35 -19.48 12.24 -2.80
C GLN A 35 -18.00 12.58 -2.75
N LEU A 36 -17.10 11.60 -2.95
CA LEU A 36 -15.65 11.83 -3.01
C LEU A 36 -15.26 12.75 -4.17
N LEU A 37 -15.86 12.56 -5.35
CA LEU A 37 -15.63 13.41 -6.51
C LEU A 37 -16.17 14.83 -6.29
N ALA A 38 -17.37 14.96 -5.71
CA ALA A 38 -17.96 16.25 -5.40
C ALA A 38 -17.13 17.02 -4.37
N TRP A 39 -16.66 16.33 -3.32
CA TRP A 39 -15.74 16.90 -2.34
C TRP A 39 -14.46 17.41 -3.00
N TYR A 40 -13.83 16.60 -3.86
CA TYR A 40 -12.60 17.00 -4.54
C TYR A 40 -12.77 18.21 -5.45
N ARG A 41 -13.87 18.27 -6.20
CA ARG A 41 -14.17 19.45 -7.03
C ARG A 41 -14.23 20.72 -6.19
N ARG A 42 -14.88 20.66 -5.01
CA ARG A 42 -14.91 21.81 -4.08
C ARG A 42 -13.53 22.17 -3.55
N VAL A 43 -12.73 21.17 -3.18
CA VAL A 43 -11.34 21.37 -2.75
C VAL A 43 -10.52 22.07 -3.85
N CYS A 44 -10.65 21.65 -5.11
CA CYS A 44 -9.96 22.30 -6.23
C CYS A 44 -10.37 23.76 -6.48
N THR A 45 -11.58 24.17 -6.09
CA THR A 45 -12.01 25.58 -6.19
C THR A 45 -11.42 26.49 -5.11
N MET A 46 -10.73 25.93 -4.10
CA MET A 46 -10.07 26.74 -3.09
C MET A 46 -8.83 27.41 -3.70
N LYS A 47 -8.76 28.74 -3.62
CA LYS A 47 -7.71 29.57 -4.23
C LYS A 47 -6.28 29.09 -3.94
N GLY A 48 -6.01 28.65 -2.71
CA GLY A 48 -4.70 28.11 -2.32
C GLY A 48 -4.31 26.83 -3.06
N ILE A 49 -5.28 25.98 -3.41
CA ILE A 49 -5.08 24.72 -4.13
C ILE A 49 -4.95 24.97 -5.62
N GLU A 50 -5.79 25.85 -6.16
CA GLU A 50 -5.71 26.29 -7.55
C GLU A 50 -4.33 26.88 -7.88
N MET A 51 -3.83 27.78 -7.03
CA MET A 51 -2.50 28.38 -7.18
C MET A 51 -1.38 27.35 -7.05
N SER A 52 -1.57 26.34 -6.19
CA SER A 52 -0.57 25.30 -5.96
C SER A 52 -0.55 24.23 -7.05
N ALA A 53 -1.60 24.08 -7.86
CA ALA A 53 -1.71 23.00 -8.84
C ALA A 53 -0.59 23.00 -9.88
N GLY A 54 -0.21 24.18 -10.40
CA GLY A 54 0.92 24.32 -11.33
C GLY A 54 2.27 23.97 -10.69
N THR A 55 2.45 24.37 -9.43
CA THR A 55 3.65 24.07 -8.62
C THR A 55 3.74 22.59 -8.28
N LEU A 56 2.64 21.95 -7.90
CA LEU A 56 2.58 20.51 -7.65
C LEU A 56 2.92 19.73 -8.93
N TYR A 57 2.40 20.16 -10.08
CA TYR A 57 2.71 19.53 -11.37
C TYR A 57 4.22 19.57 -11.69
N SER A 58 4.88 20.71 -11.47
CA SER A 58 6.31 20.83 -11.75
C SER A 58 7.19 20.06 -10.75
N LEU A 59 6.76 19.95 -9.48
CA LEU A 59 7.54 19.34 -8.41
C LEU A 59 7.35 17.82 -8.26
N LYS A 60 6.31 17.22 -8.85
CA LYS A 60 6.02 15.76 -8.80
C LYS A 60 7.20 14.85 -9.19
N ARG A 61 8.16 15.36 -9.96
CA ARG A 61 9.33 14.60 -10.44
C ARG A 61 10.58 14.74 -9.58
N LEU A 62 10.53 15.54 -8.51
CA LEU A 62 11.69 15.74 -7.64
C LEU A 62 11.78 14.61 -6.61
N ALA A 63 12.98 14.04 -6.47
CA ALA A 63 13.27 13.01 -5.48
C ALA A 63 13.15 13.52 -4.02
N SER A 64 13.22 14.83 -3.81
CA SER A 64 13.03 15.50 -2.53
C SER A 64 12.00 16.62 -2.70
N GLY A 65 10.90 16.55 -1.94
CA GLY A 65 9.89 17.62 -1.92
C GLY A 65 10.42 18.88 -1.22
N PRO A 66 9.93 20.08 -1.60
CA PRO A 66 10.23 21.29 -0.84
C PRO A 66 9.67 21.17 0.59
N LYS A 67 10.33 21.82 1.56
CA LYS A 67 9.81 21.98 2.94
C LYS A 67 8.69 23.04 3.01
N ASP A 68 7.77 23.02 2.04
CA ASP A 68 6.58 23.87 2.06
C ASP A 68 5.43 23.07 2.69
N SER A 69 5.00 23.50 3.87
CA SER A 69 3.95 22.84 4.64
C SER A 69 2.61 22.82 3.90
N HIS A 70 2.27 23.87 3.15
CA HIS A 70 1.02 23.94 2.40
C HIS A 70 1.03 22.96 1.23
N LEU A 71 2.13 22.88 0.48
CA LEU A 71 2.26 21.90 -0.61
C LEU A 71 2.20 20.47 -0.09
N GLY A 72 2.86 20.19 1.05
CA GLY A 72 2.79 18.89 1.71
C GLY A 72 1.35 18.48 2.07
N ILE A 73 0.59 19.39 2.71
CA ILE A 73 -0.81 19.15 3.07
C ILE A 73 -1.67 18.90 1.82
N ILE A 74 -1.53 19.75 0.78
CA ILE A 74 -2.33 19.61 -0.45
C ILE A 74 -2.00 18.29 -1.16
N ALA A 75 -0.72 17.95 -1.28
CA ALA A 75 -0.29 16.67 -1.85
C ALA A 75 -0.84 15.48 -1.06
N GLY A 76 -0.79 15.52 0.28
CA GLY A 76 -1.39 14.51 1.14
C GLY A 76 -2.88 14.34 0.89
N LEU A 77 -3.65 15.44 0.83
CA LEU A 77 -5.09 15.41 0.52
C LEU A 77 -5.37 14.77 -0.85
N ILE A 78 -4.56 15.06 -1.86
CA ILE A 78 -4.69 14.46 -3.19
C ILE A 78 -4.40 12.96 -3.15
N MET A 79 -3.35 12.54 -2.44
CA MET A 79 -3.00 11.12 -2.27
C MET A 79 -4.12 10.35 -1.58
N PHE A 80 -4.65 10.87 -0.47
CA PHE A 80 -5.75 10.25 0.27
C PHE A 80 -7.03 10.16 -0.56
N ARG A 81 -7.36 11.22 -1.30
CA ARG A 81 -8.49 11.16 -2.22
C ARG A 81 -8.34 10.03 -3.21
N LYS A 82 -7.17 9.92 -3.87
CA LYS A 82 -6.91 8.89 -4.86
C LYS A 82 -7.07 7.51 -4.25
N ILE A 83 -6.48 7.28 -3.08
CA ILE A 83 -6.56 5.96 -2.45
C ILE A 83 -7.99 5.60 -2.05
N PHE A 84 -8.75 6.54 -1.48
CA PHE A 84 -10.15 6.29 -1.14
C PHE A 84 -11.03 6.08 -2.37
N LEU A 85 -10.76 6.78 -3.47
CA LEU A 85 -11.47 6.58 -4.72
C LEU A 85 -11.16 5.22 -5.34
N ILE A 86 -9.89 4.81 -5.37
CA ILE A 86 -9.47 3.47 -5.82
C ILE A 86 -10.15 2.39 -4.98
N LEU A 87 -10.05 2.48 -3.64
CA LEU A 87 -10.66 1.52 -2.74
C LEU A 87 -12.18 1.48 -2.94
N THR A 88 -12.84 2.62 -3.11
CA THR A 88 -14.28 2.68 -3.39
C THR A 88 -14.64 2.02 -4.72
N ARG A 89 -13.91 2.30 -5.81
CA ARG A 89 -14.19 1.74 -7.15
C ARG A 89 -13.95 0.23 -7.22
N THR A 90 -12.99 -0.26 -6.45
CA THR A 90 -12.57 -1.66 -6.48
C THR A 90 -13.23 -2.50 -5.40
N CYS A 91 -13.92 -1.90 -4.42
CA CYS A 91 -14.40 -2.61 -3.23
C CYS A 91 -15.42 -3.72 -3.52
N LEU A 92 -16.10 -3.76 -4.67
CA LEU A 92 -17.03 -4.82 -5.03
C LEU A 92 -16.46 -5.82 -6.05
N ASN A 93 -15.23 -5.59 -6.53
CA ASN A 93 -14.57 -6.52 -7.44
C ASN A 93 -13.99 -7.72 -6.68
N THR A 94 -13.97 -8.88 -7.32
CA THR A 94 -13.43 -10.13 -6.77
C THR A 94 -12.03 -10.46 -7.28
N SER A 95 -11.60 -9.81 -8.36
CA SER A 95 -10.28 -9.94 -8.94
C SER A 95 -9.38 -8.79 -8.48
N GLU A 96 -8.17 -9.12 -8.05
CA GLU A 96 -7.12 -8.15 -7.74
C GLU A 96 -6.56 -7.47 -9.01
N MET A 97 -6.96 -7.91 -10.20
CA MET A 97 -6.55 -7.30 -11.47
C MET A 97 -7.21 -5.94 -11.71
N ILE A 98 -8.34 -5.66 -11.06
CA ILE A 98 -9.05 -4.37 -11.22
C ILE A 98 -8.19 -3.16 -10.83
N TYR A 99 -7.15 -3.37 -10.02
CA TYR A 99 -6.24 -2.31 -9.61
C TYR A 99 -5.31 -1.83 -10.74
N ASP A 100 -5.19 -2.58 -11.84
CA ASP A 100 -4.39 -2.16 -13.00
C ASP A 100 -4.97 -0.95 -13.70
N ASP A 101 -6.30 -0.82 -13.69
CA ASP A 101 -7.02 0.35 -14.22
C ASP A 101 -6.63 1.65 -13.49
N HIS A 102 -5.93 1.52 -12.35
CA HIS A 102 -5.49 2.60 -11.49
C HIS A 102 -3.96 2.75 -11.41
N GLU A 103 -3.18 2.11 -12.28
CA GLU A 103 -1.71 2.23 -12.27
C GLU A 103 -1.23 3.69 -12.35
N ALA A 104 -1.88 4.50 -13.19
CA ALA A 104 -1.57 5.93 -13.30
C ALA A 104 -1.87 6.69 -11.99
N ASP A 105 -2.96 6.34 -11.30
CA ASP A 105 -3.29 6.93 -10.00
C ASP A 105 -2.25 6.56 -8.93
N PHE A 106 -1.81 5.30 -8.90
CA PHE A 106 -0.75 4.84 -7.99
C PHE A 106 0.59 5.53 -8.27
N THR A 107 0.94 5.70 -9.55
CA THR A 107 2.15 6.43 -9.94
C THR A 107 2.11 7.86 -9.42
N GLU A 108 0.99 8.56 -9.59
CA GLU A 108 0.84 9.93 -9.10
C GLU A 108 0.88 10.02 -7.56
N ILE A 109 0.35 9.02 -6.85
CA ILE A 109 0.47 8.95 -5.37
C ILE A 109 1.94 8.93 -4.96
N VAL A 110 2.75 8.10 -5.64
CA VAL A 110 4.18 7.94 -5.36
C VAL A 110 4.96 9.21 -5.71
N GLU A 111 4.62 9.90 -6.79
CA GLU A 111 5.21 11.18 -7.19
C GLU A 111 4.90 12.33 -6.21
N LEU A 112 3.73 12.31 -5.58
CA LEU A 112 3.32 13.34 -4.61
C LEU A 112 3.92 13.13 -3.21
N ALA A 113 4.20 11.88 -2.85
CA ALA A 113 4.63 11.48 -1.51
C ALA A 113 5.86 12.23 -0.93
N PRO A 114 6.88 12.66 -1.72
CA PRO A 114 8.01 13.40 -1.19
C PRO A 114 7.63 14.72 -0.49
N MET A 115 6.51 15.34 -0.86
CA MET A 115 6.09 16.65 -0.33
C MET A 115 5.60 16.58 1.13
N PRO A 116 4.57 15.79 1.49
CA PRO A 116 4.15 15.61 2.88
C PRO A 116 5.24 14.97 3.75
N LEU A 117 6.11 14.14 3.16
CA LEU A 117 7.24 13.55 3.87
C LEU A 117 8.29 14.60 4.26
N ALA A 118 8.59 15.55 3.37
CA ALA A 118 9.48 16.67 3.68
C ALA A 118 8.91 17.59 4.76
N GLY A 119 7.58 17.77 4.80
CA GLY A 119 6.89 18.58 5.80
C GLY A 119 6.90 18.02 7.22
N THR A 120 7.11 16.72 7.37
CA THR A 120 7.19 16.03 8.68
C THR A 120 8.63 15.85 9.18
N ALA A 121 9.62 16.05 8.32
CA ALA A 121 11.03 15.91 8.68
C ALA A 121 11.53 17.05 9.58
N THR A 122 12.40 16.73 10.53
CA THR A 122 13.09 17.71 11.37
C THR A 122 14.06 18.57 10.57
N GLU A 123 14.65 19.59 11.20
CA GLU A 123 15.70 20.42 10.59
C GLU A 123 16.85 19.57 10.04
N ASP A 124 17.23 18.51 10.77
CA ASP A 124 18.23 17.50 10.40
C ASP A 124 17.80 16.53 9.30
N LYS A 125 16.64 16.77 8.65
CA LYS A 125 16.05 15.90 7.61
C LYS A 125 15.74 14.48 8.08
N LYS A 126 15.61 14.26 9.39
CA LYS A 126 15.19 12.98 9.98
C LYS A 126 13.70 12.99 10.24
N GLN A 127 13.03 11.86 10.06
CA GLN A 127 11.66 11.75 10.53
C GLN A 127 11.61 11.63 12.05
N PRO A 128 10.60 12.23 12.71
CA PRO A 128 10.35 11.97 14.11
C PRO A 128 9.98 10.48 14.31
N PRO A 129 10.24 9.90 15.49
CA PRO A 129 9.85 8.52 15.79
C PRO A 129 8.33 8.32 15.73
N PHE A 130 7.57 9.38 15.99
CA PHE A 130 6.11 9.41 15.94
C PHE A 130 5.62 10.69 15.28
N ALA A 131 4.62 10.58 14.41
CA ALA A 131 3.90 11.72 13.85
C ALA A 131 2.39 11.50 13.99
N PHE A 132 1.68 12.48 14.55
CA PHE A 132 0.22 12.48 14.63
C PHE A 132 -0.38 13.31 13.50
N ASP A 133 -0.32 12.76 12.30
CA ASP A 133 -0.94 13.29 11.08
C ASP A 133 -1.54 12.12 10.30
N MET A 134 -2.43 12.38 9.33
CA MET A 134 -2.85 11.38 8.35
C MET A 134 -1.63 10.76 7.64
N GLY A 135 -0.53 11.53 7.51
CA GLY A 135 0.76 11.04 7.05
C GLY A 135 0.73 10.63 5.58
N ILE A 136 1.61 9.70 5.19
CA ILE A 136 1.58 9.08 3.84
C ILE A 136 1.41 7.57 3.90
N SER A 137 1.44 6.99 5.10
CA SER A 137 1.53 5.54 5.29
C SER A 137 0.39 4.79 4.62
N LEU A 138 -0.88 5.21 4.78
CA LEU A 138 -1.98 4.46 4.15
C LEU A 138 -1.92 4.48 2.60
N PRO A 139 -1.83 5.65 1.92
CA PRO A 139 -1.70 5.68 0.47
C PRO A 139 -0.52 4.84 -0.05
N ILE A 140 0.64 4.92 0.60
CA ILE A 140 1.83 4.17 0.21
C ILE A 140 1.67 2.68 0.49
N PHE A 141 1.15 2.31 1.65
CA PHE A 141 0.88 0.92 2.04
C PHE A 141 -0.06 0.23 1.05
N VAL A 142 -1.18 0.87 0.71
CA VAL A 142 -2.13 0.34 -0.28
C VAL A 142 -1.48 0.28 -1.65
N THR A 143 -0.69 1.29 -2.04
CA THR A 143 0.05 1.26 -3.32
C THR A 143 0.98 0.04 -3.40
N ILE A 144 1.74 -0.24 -2.34
CA ILE A 144 2.66 -1.39 -2.30
C ILE A 144 1.90 -2.72 -2.38
N LEU A 145 0.73 -2.83 -1.77
CA LEU A 145 -0.04 -4.08 -1.78
C LEU A 145 -0.89 -4.29 -3.04
N LYS A 146 -1.41 -3.22 -3.63
CA LYS A 146 -2.46 -3.30 -4.66
C LYS A 146 -1.98 -3.02 -6.08
N CYS A 147 -1.05 -2.09 -6.24
CA CYS A 147 -0.44 -1.87 -7.54
C CYS A 147 0.39 -3.10 -7.92
N ARG A 148 0.26 -3.58 -9.16
CA ARG A 148 1.07 -4.70 -9.67
C ARG A 148 2.33 -4.28 -10.41
N SER A 149 2.48 -2.98 -10.67
CA SER A 149 3.64 -2.43 -11.38
C SER A 149 4.90 -2.51 -10.51
N PRO A 150 5.90 -3.34 -10.88
CA PRO A 150 7.07 -3.59 -10.03
C PRO A 150 7.88 -2.32 -9.75
N THR A 151 7.90 -1.39 -10.71
CA THR A 151 8.58 -0.09 -10.58
C THR A 151 7.90 0.78 -9.53
N VAL A 152 6.58 0.95 -9.62
CA VAL A 152 5.79 1.78 -8.71
C VAL A 152 5.86 1.23 -7.29
N ARG A 153 5.74 -0.09 -7.11
CA ARG A 153 5.83 -0.73 -5.79
C ARG A 153 7.19 -0.52 -5.12
N ARG A 154 8.30 -0.66 -5.85
CA ARG A 154 9.65 -0.41 -5.31
C ARG A 154 9.85 1.05 -4.92
N GLN A 155 9.33 1.98 -5.71
CA GLN A 155 9.40 3.40 -5.37
C GLN A 155 8.55 3.71 -4.13
N ALA A 156 7.35 3.15 -4.03
CA ALA A 156 6.50 3.25 -2.85
C ALA A 156 7.19 2.64 -1.60
N LEU A 157 7.85 1.49 -1.72
CA LEU A 157 8.62 0.89 -0.63
C LEU A 157 9.77 1.79 -0.14
N ARG A 158 10.50 2.43 -1.05
CA ARG A 158 11.54 3.41 -0.67
C ARG A 158 10.97 4.58 0.12
N LEU A 159 9.77 5.04 -0.23
CA LEU A 159 9.08 6.09 0.52
C LEU A 159 8.58 5.59 1.88
N GLN A 160 8.06 4.36 1.95
CA GLN A 160 7.63 3.74 3.21
C GLN A 160 8.78 3.63 4.21
N LEU A 161 9.99 3.27 3.74
CA LEU A 161 11.20 3.22 4.56
C LEU A 161 11.60 4.59 5.13
N GLN A 162 11.21 5.67 4.45
CA GLN A 162 11.50 7.02 4.89
C GLN A 162 10.42 7.59 5.81
N CYS A 163 9.28 6.92 6.03
CA CYS A 163 8.23 7.38 6.93
C CYS A 163 8.70 7.41 8.40
N PRO A 164 8.07 8.23 9.27
CA PRO A 164 8.08 8.02 10.71
C PRO A 164 7.77 6.56 11.06
N GLN A 165 8.36 6.05 12.14
CA GLN A 165 8.19 4.65 12.55
C GLN A 165 6.72 4.34 12.85
N ILE A 166 6.04 5.27 13.52
CA ILE A 166 4.61 5.20 13.82
C ILE A 166 3.93 6.47 13.29
N GLN A 167 2.91 6.30 12.46
CA GLN A 167 2.10 7.41 11.95
C GLN A 167 0.64 7.22 12.36
N SER A 168 0.23 7.87 13.46
CA SER A 168 -1.14 7.79 13.97
C SER A 168 -1.66 6.34 14.10
N LEU A 169 -2.62 5.94 13.26
CA LEU A 169 -3.25 4.61 13.23
C LEU A 169 -2.51 3.59 12.32
N TYR A 170 -1.44 4.01 11.64
CA TYR A 170 -0.75 3.19 10.64
C TYR A 170 0.69 2.86 11.07
N VAL A 171 1.10 1.63 10.76
CA VAL A 171 2.48 1.18 10.91
C VAL A 171 3.28 1.81 9.78
N GLY A 172 4.14 2.79 10.12
CA GLY A 172 4.93 3.55 9.16
C GLY A 172 6.10 2.74 8.61
N SER A 173 7.34 3.20 8.78
CA SER A 173 8.51 2.46 8.28
C SER A 173 8.63 1.04 8.85
N ALA A 174 8.07 0.78 10.04
CA ALA A 174 8.01 -0.56 10.63
C ALA A 174 7.22 -1.58 9.77
N ALA A 175 6.42 -1.13 8.80
CA ALA A 175 5.72 -2.01 7.86
C ALA A 175 6.59 -2.46 6.68
N ALA A 176 7.68 -1.75 6.40
CA ALA A 176 8.42 -1.91 5.15
C ALA A 176 8.97 -3.33 4.96
N HIS A 177 9.44 -3.99 6.02
CA HIS A 177 10.01 -5.34 5.93
C HIS A 177 9.01 -6.40 5.46
N TYR A 178 7.83 -6.47 6.05
CA TYR A 178 6.84 -7.47 5.62
C TYR A 178 6.16 -7.08 4.31
N LEU A 179 6.01 -5.78 4.03
CA LEU A 179 5.56 -5.30 2.74
C LEU A 179 6.52 -5.73 1.63
N ALA A 180 7.82 -5.53 1.83
CA ALA A 180 8.85 -5.96 0.91
C ALA A 180 8.84 -7.48 0.73
N ALA A 181 8.65 -8.26 1.80
CA ALA A 181 8.49 -9.70 1.71
C ALA A 181 7.29 -10.11 0.84
N ILE A 182 6.14 -9.45 0.99
CA ILE A 182 4.96 -9.66 0.12
C ILE A 182 5.31 -9.34 -1.33
N VAL A 183 6.00 -8.22 -1.60
CA VAL A 183 6.41 -7.87 -2.96
C VAL A 183 7.32 -8.94 -3.55
N VAL A 184 8.31 -9.42 -2.79
CA VAL A 184 9.22 -10.49 -3.24
C VAL A 184 8.46 -11.79 -3.53
N LEU A 185 7.52 -12.19 -2.66
CA LEU A 185 6.70 -13.39 -2.88
C LEU A 185 5.87 -13.31 -4.15
N GLU A 186 5.22 -12.17 -4.39
CA GLU A 186 4.38 -11.96 -5.58
C GLU A 186 5.24 -11.86 -6.86
N GLU A 187 6.34 -11.10 -6.82
CA GLU A 187 7.13 -10.78 -8.01
C GLU A 187 8.22 -11.79 -8.34
N MET A 188 8.86 -12.44 -7.37
CA MET A 188 10.02 -13.32 -7.63
C MET A 188 9.66 -14.80 -7.57
N GLY A 189 8.48 -15.12 -7.04
CA GLY A 189 7.95 -16.48 -6.95
C GLY A 189 7.99 -17.03 -5.54
N PRO A 190 7.48 -18.26 -5.35
CA PRO A 190 7.41 -18.87 -4.05
C PRO A 190 8.80 -19.24 -3.53
N PHE A 191 9.05 -18.97 -2.25
CA PHE A 191 10.24 -19.40 -1.52
C PHE A 191 9.83 -20.47 -0.51
N PRO A 192 9.51 -21.71 -0.95
CA PRO A 192 8.96 -22.74 -0.08
C PRO A 192 9.93 -23.05 1.07
N GLY A 193 9.49 -22.79 2.31
CA GLY A 193 10.24 -23.08 3.54
C GLY A 193 11.51 -22.23 3.77
N GLY A 194 11.78 -21.25 2.91
CA GLY A 194 13.00 -20.44 2.95
C GLY A 194 12.83 -19.07 3.60
N GLN A 195 13.97 -18.41 3.82
CA GLN A 195 14.02 -16.99 4.13
C GLN A 195 13.76 -16.18 2.85
N VAL A 196 12.90 -15.17 2.92
CA VAL A 196 12.63 -14.30 1.76
C VAL A 196 13.82 -13.37 1.54
N PRO A 197 14.44 -13.33 0.33
CA PRO A 197 15.61 -12.50 0.06
C PRO A 197 15.21 -11.04 -0.20
N VAL A 198 14.70 -10.38 0.85
CA VAL A 198 14.20 -9.00 0.80
C VAL A 198 15.27 -8.02 0.29
N ILE A 199 16.55 -8.28 0.56
CA ILE A 199 17.68 -7.46 0.11
C ILE A 199 17.84 -7.41 -1.41
N ASP A 200 17.42 -8.46 -2.11
CA ASP A 200 17.55 -8.54 -3.57
C ASP A 200 16.43 -7.79 -4.30
N LEU A 201 15.39 -7.35 -3.56
CA LEU A 201 14.22 -6.68 -4.12
C LEU A 201 14.59 -5.44 -4.95
N PHE A 202 15.53 -4.63 -4.47
CA PHE A 202 15.96 -3.42 -5.15
C PHE A 202 17.04 -3.65 -6.22
N ARG A 203 17.65 -4.84 -6.24
CA ARG A 203 18.72 -5.21 -7.19
C ARG A 203 18.17 -5.88 -8.43
N GLN A 204 17.11 -6.65 -8.28
CA GLN A 204 16.52 -7.44 -9.36
C GLN A 204 15.34 -6.71 -10.02
N HIS A 205 15.16 -6.97 -11.31
CA HIS A 205 13.97 -6.56 -12.04
C HIS A 205 12.80 -7.44 -11.61
N GLY A 206 11.74 -6.83 -11.09
CA GLY A 206 10.52 -7.56 -10.76
C GLY A 206 9.69 -7.88 -12.01
N ARG A 207 8.89 -8.93 -11.93
CA ARG A 207 7.82 -9.20 -12.91
C ARG A 207 6.47 -8.79 -12.35
N VAL A 208 5.55 -8.43 -13.23
CA VAL A 208 4.14 -8.18 -12.87
C VAL A 208 3.51 -9.49 -12.41
N PRO A 209 2.99 -9.59 -11.17
CA PRO A 209 2.39 -10.84 -10.67
C PRO A 209 1.06 -11.16 -11.35
N THR A 210 0.83 -12.45 -11.62
CA THR A 210 -0.50 -12.96 -12.02
C THR A 210 -1.46 -12.98 -10.83
N ASN A 211 -2.76 -13.21 -11.06
CA ASN A 211 -3.76 -13.24 -10.00
C ASN A 211 -3.45 -14.31 -8.94
N GLU A 212 -2.96 -15.46 -9.36
CA GLU A 212 -2.65 -16.64 -8.53
C GLU A 212 -1.41 -16.40 -7.67
N GLN A 213 -0.50 -15.54 -8.14
CA GLN A 213 0.70 -15.15 -7.41
C GLN A 213 0.40 -14.06 -6.37
N ARG A 214 -0.75 -13.40 -6.42
CA ARG A 214 -1.12 -12.36 -5.45
C ARG A 214 -1.39 -12.98 -4.09
N VAL A 215 -0.80 -12.38 -3.06
CA VAL A 215 -1.10 -12.70 -1.68
C VAL A 215 -2.51 -12.20 -1.37
N ALA A 216 -3.46 -13.11 -1.16
CA ALA A 216 -4.84 -12.75 -0.86
C ALA A 216 -5.03 -12.28 0.58
N ASP A 217 -4.32 -12.89 1.53
CA ASP A 217 -4.40 -12.57 2.97
C ASP A 217 -3.02 -12.80 3.62
N PHE A 218 -2.68 -12.11 4.71
CA PHE A 218 -1.41 -12.35 5.40
C PHE A 218 -1.44 -12.01 6.90
N ALA A 219 -0.78 -12.79 7.74
CA ALA A 219 -0.65 -12.50 9.17
C ALA A 219 0.82 -12.48 9.59
N LEU A 220 1.17 -11.57 10.49
CA LEU A 220 2.45 -11.59 11.18
C LEU A 220 2.33 -12.51 12.39
N ILE A 221 3.17 -13.54 12.43
CA ILE A 221 3.21 -14.53 13.51
C ILE A 221 4.55 -14.39 14.24
N PRO A 222 4.56 -14.36 15.58
CA PRO A 222 5.79 -14.41 16.35
C PRO A 222 6.62 -15.65 16.01
N GLY A 223 7.95 -15.52 15.94
CA GLY A 223 8.84 -16.68 15.86
C GLY A 223 8.72 -17.55 17.13
N GLN A 224 8.71 -18.88 16.98
CA GLN A 224 8.74 -19.78 18.13
C GLN A 224 10.14 -19.78 18.76
N THR A 225 10.20 -19.84 20.10
CA THR A 225 11.44 -19.84 20.88
C THR A 225 12.16 -21.18 20.94
N ASP A 226 11.57 -22.27 20.44
CA ASP A 226 12.19 -23.60 20.41
C ASP A 226 12.84 -23.88 19.04
N GLY A 227 14.15 -23.67 18.97
CA GLY A 227 15.00 -24.04 17.83
C GLY A 227 15.28 -22.91 16.85
N ASP A 228 16.47 -22.33 16.95
CA ASP A 228 17.27 -21.53 15.98
C ASP A 228 16.60 -20.42 15.12
N SER A 229 15.30 -20.17 15.24
CA SER A 229 14.55 -19.25 14.37
C SER A 229 13.78 -18.20 15.18
N ARG A 230 14.50 -17.22 15.74
CA ARG A 230 13.93 -16.10 16.52
C ARG A 230 13.15 -15.07 15.67
N GLY A 231 13.06 -15.25 14.35
CA GLY A 231 12.47 -14.30 13.39
C GLY A 231 10.95 -14.20 13.42
N ASN A 232 10.42 -12.98 13.24
CA ASN A 232 9.02 -12.79 12.90
C ASN A 232 8.70 -13.56 11.60
N ARG A 233 7.55 -14.21 11.55
CA ARG A 233 7.12 -15.01 10.40
C ARG A 233 5.96 -14.31 9.70
N LEU A 234 5.94 -14.40 8.38
CA LEU A 234 4.82 -13.97 7.56
C LEU A 234 4.06 -15.22 7.11
N GLN A 235 2.87 -15.42 7.67
CA GLN A 235 1.90 -16.36 7.12
C GLN A 235 1.12 -15.65 6.02
N TYR A 236 0.89 -16.30 4.89
CA TYR A 236 0.15 -15.71 3.79
C TYR A 236 -0.70 -16.75 3.07
N LEU A 237 -1.80 -16.27 2.48
CA LEU A 237 -2.77 -17.04 1.72
C LEU A 237 -2.67 -16.66 0.24
N GLN A 238 -2.65 -17.67 -0.64
CA GLN A 238 -2.78 -17.49 -2.08
C GLN A 238 -3.91 -18.36 -2.62
N TRP A 239 -4.48 -17.96 -3.75
CA TRP A 239 -5.44 -18.77 -4.48
C TRP A 239 -4.71 -19.51 -5.61
N ARG A 240 -4.85 -20.83 -5.67
CA ARG A 240 -4.36 -21.65 -6.79
C ARG A 240 -5.51 -22.38 -7.46
N CYS A 241 -5.40 -22.57 -8.76
CA CYS A 241 -6.29 -23.45 -9.50
C CYS A 241 -5.65 -24.83 -9.59
N ILE A 242 -6.29 -25.84 -8.98
CA ILE A 242 -5.88 -27.24 -9.03
C ILE A 242 -7.05 -27.99 -9.68
N GLU A 243 -6.81 -28.66 -10.81
CA GLU A 243 -7.84 -29.47 -11.49
C GLU A 243 -9.16 -28.71 -11.79
N LEU A 244 -9.06 -27.42 -12.17
CA LEU A 244 -10.17 -26.49 -12.41
C LEU A 244 -10.93 -26.03 -11.16
N GLU A 245 -10.56 -26.50 -9.97
CA GLU A 245 -11.07 -26.00 -8.69
C GLU A 245 -10.15 -24.93 -8.11
N ARG A 246 -10.75 -23.87 -7.55
CA ARG A 246 -10.02 -22.78 -6.90
C ARG A 246 -9.84 -23.11 -5.42
N VAL A 247 -8.60 -23.38 -5.01
CA VAL A 247 -8.23 -23.75 -3.63
C VAL A 247 -7.41 -22.64 -2.99
N SER A 248 -7.64 -22.36 -1.70
CA SER A 248 -6.79 -21.49 -0.90
C SER A 248 -5.64 -22.29 -0.28
N ILE A 249 -4.43 -21.76 -0.39
CA ILE A 249 -3.23 -22.36 0.19
C ILE A 249 -2.62 -21.35 1.14
N THR A 250 -2.33 -21.80 2.37
CA THR A 250 -1.67 -21.01 3.39
C THR A 250 -0.24 -21.49 3.56
N GLU A 251 0.71 -20.59 3.35
CA GLU A 251 2.14 -20.83 3.49
C GLU A 251 2.73 -19.91 4.57
N THR A 252 3.95 -20.22 5.03
CA THR A 252 4.63 -19.38 6.03
C THR A 252 6.10 -19.27 5.70
N VAL A 253 6.60 -18.04 5.73
CA VAL A 253 8.00 -17.72 5.47
C VAL A 253 8.59 -16.93 6.63
N THR A 254 9.90 -17.05 6.82
CA THR A 254 10.62 -16.31 7.86
C THR A 254 11.06 -14.96 7.31
N LEU A 255 10.75 -13.89 8.04
CA LEU A 255 11.23 -12.55 7.71
C LEU A 255 12.69 -12.41 8.20
N PRO A 256 13.56 -11.74 7.44
CA PRO A 256 14.92 -11.48 7.89
C PRO A 256 14.93 -10.61 9.15
N GLN A 257 15.66 -11.06 10.18
CA GLN A 257 16.03 -10.22 11.31
C GLN A 257 17.27 -9.42 10.91
N ASP A 258 17.27 -8.12 11.18
CA ASP A 258 18.44 -7.24 11.05
C ASP A 258 19.00 -6.95 9.65
N GLN A 259 18.26 -7.24 8.57
CA GLN A 259 18.64 -6.73 7.26
C GLN A 259 18.06 -5.33 7.06
N ALA A 260 18.95 -4.32 7.01
CA ALA A 260 18.59 -2.99 6.53
C ALA A 260 18.14 -3.11 5.07
N LEU A 261 16.90 -2.69 4.82
CA LEU A 261 16.28 -2.59 3.50
C LEU A 261 16.85 -1.41 2.71
#